data_AF-A0A4S2BR39-F1
#
_entry.id   AF-A0A4S2BR39-F1
#
_cell.length_a   1.000
_cell.length_b   1.000
_cell.length_c   1.000
_cell.angle_alpha   90.00
_cell.angle_beta   90.00
_cell.angle_gamma   90.00
#
_symmetry.space_group_name_H-M   'P 1'
#
loop_
_entity.id
_entity.type
_entity.pdbx_description
1 polymer ?
#
loop_
_entity_poly.entity_id
_entity_poly.type
_entity_poly.pdbx_seq_one_letter_code
_entity_poly.pdbx_strand_id
1 'polypeptide(L)'
;MQTIENSLLQVSVDENGAQMVNCVSQNDKFDYLKSQDGQEKVAVAFPAIDQEKNWALELPWTVVDKGDSRVSLTLIDTEESYKYFPYHFEVVLTYALEGNQVNVSFYLKNNSHKEMPVSLGVIIPILAGFTPSKDLNKIQLEGVNNHQVTVESTDFELEVNGNQILARNHELNLAGDSSQNFTISLTLS
;
A
#
# COMPACT_ATOMS: atom_id res chain seq x y z
N MET A 1 12.66 -8.71 5.17
CA MET A 1 12.62 -7.86 3.94
C MET A 1 12.52 -8.77 2.74
N GLN A 2 11.59 -8.47 1.84
CA GLN A 2 11.31 -9.24 0.62
C GLN A 2 11.57 -8.38 -0.60
N THR A 3 12.30 -8.90 -1.59
CA THR A 3 12.59 -8.18 -2.84
C THR A 3 11.96 -8.94 -4.00
N ILE A 4 11.28 -8.17 -4.86
CA ILE A 4 10.67 -8.63 -6.12
C ILE A 4 11.20 -7.76 -7.26
N GLU A 5 11.35 -8.33 -8.44
CA GLU A 5 11.85 -7.62 -9.61
C GLU A 5 11.27 -8.16 -10.92
N ASN A 6 11.33 -7.32 -11.94
CA ASN A 6 11.13 -7.70 -13.33
C ASN A 6 12.18 -6.94 -14.20
N SER A 7 12.01 -6.95 -15.52
CA SER A 7 12.96 -6.29 -16.43
C SER A 7 13.04 -4.77 -16.28
N LEU A 8 12.06 -4.11 -15.66
CA LEU A 8 11.93 -2.65 -15.57
C LEU A 8 12.04 -2.13 -14.14
N LEU A 9 11.63 -2.89 -13.14
CA LEU A 9 11.55 -2.46 -11.75
C LEU A 9 12.15 -3.48 -10.78
N GLN A 10 12.67 -2.98 -9.66
CA GLN A 10 12.94 -3.74 -8.45
C GLN A 10 12.24 -3.05 -7.27
N VAL A 11 11.48 -3.82 -6.50
CA VAL A 11 10.76 -3.35 -5.33
C VAL A 11 11.19 -4.16 -4.10
N SER A 12 11.43 -3.46 -2.99
CA SER A 12 11.67 -4.11 -1.70
C SER A 12 10.59 -3.73 -0.70
N VAL A 13 10.08 -4.74 0.01
CA VAL A 13 9.03 -4.65 1.02
C VAL A 13 9.61 -5.06 2.38
N ASP A 14 9.49 -4.19 3.37
CA ASP A 14 9.77 -4.47 4.77
C ASP A 14 8.57 -5.21 5.37
N GLU A 15 8.79 -6.40 5.93
CA GLU A 15 7.74 -7.19 6.59
C GLU A 15 7.21 -6.47 7.83
N ASN A 16 8.00 -5.56 8.43
CA ASN A 16 7.52 -4.70 9.51
C ASN A 16 6.60 -3.62 8.93
N GLY A 17 5.30 -3.88 9.04
CA GLY A 17 4.26 -3.02 8.48
C GLY A 17 3.94 -3.26 7.01
N ALA A 18 4.51 -4.31 6.41
CA ALA A 18 4.40 -4.61 4.98
C ALA A 18 4.62 -3.37 4.10
N GLN A 19 5.63 -2.56 4.43
CA GLN A 19 5.87 -1.25 3.79
C GLN A 19 6.79 -1.42 2.59
N MET A 20 6.47 -0.80 1.46
CA MET A 20 7.42 -0.73 0.35
C MET A 20 8.47 0.34 0.67
N VAL A 21 9.74 -0.09 0.72
CA VAL A 21 10.88 0.74 1.14
C VAL A 21 11.80 1.11 -0.01
N ASN A 22 11.75 0.39 -1.14
CA ASN A 22 12.46 0.75 -2.37
C ASN A 22 11.55 0.50 -3.58
N CYS A 23 11.64 1.39 -4.56
CA CYS A 23 11.05 1.19 -5.88
C CYS A 23 12.04 1.74 -6.91
N VAL A 24 12.82 0.85 -7.52
CA VAL A 24 14.02 1.20 -8.30
C VAL A 24 13.78 0.90 -9.77
N SER A 25 13.98 1.90 -10.64
CA SER A 25 14.08 1.73 -12.08
C SER A 25 15.31 0.90 -12.43
N GLN A 26 15.13 -0.19 -13.17
CA GLN A 26 16.25 -1.03 -13.62
C GLN A 26 17.07 -0.37 -14.72
N ASN A 27 16.49 0.60 -15.43
CA ASN A 27 17.12 1.27 -16.57
C ASN A 27 18.26 2.20 -16.16
N ASP A 28 18.05 3.00 -15.12
CA ASP A 28 18.97 4.06 -14.70
C ASP A 28 19.23 4.09 -13.18
N LYS A 29 18.66 3.13 -12.45
CA LYS A 29 18.83 2.94 -11.00
C LYS A 29 18.26 4.09 -10.16
N PHE A 30 17.33 4.87 -10.72
CA PHE A 30 16.58 5.84 -9.93
C PHE A 30 15.64 5.14 -8.94
N ASP A 31 15.72 5.49 -7.65
CA ASP A 31 14.82 4.98 -6.61
C ASP A 31 13.75 6.04 -6.31
N TYR A 32 12.51 5.72 -6.64
CA TYR A 32 11.35 6.59 -6.45
C TYR A 32 10.95 6.77 -4.97
N LEU A 33 11.66 6.13 -4.02
CA LEU A 33 11.50 6.32 -2.58
C LEU A 33 12.76 6.88 -1.90
N LYS A 34 13.81 7.20 -2.65
CA LYS A 34 15.04 7.77 -2.10
C LYS A 34 15.01 9.30 -2.09
N SER A 35 14.91 9.91 -0.91
CA SER A 35 15.03 11.36 -0.73
C SER A 35 16.46 11.78 -0.37
N GLN A 36 16.73 13.09 -0.31
CA GLN A 36 18.00 13.61 0.21
C GLN A 36 18.17 13.34 1.71
N ASP A 37 17.05 13.31 2.44
CA ASP A 37 17.02 13.19 3.90
C ASP A 37 16.91 11.75 4.38
N GLY A 38 16.66 10.78 3.49
CA GLY A 38 16.53 9.39 3.90
C GLY A 38 15.97 8.44 2.87
N GLN A 39 15.34 7.38 3.37
CA GLN A 39 14.57 6.43 2.60
C GLN A 39 13.10 6.62 3.00
N GLU A 40 12.29 7.14 2.10
CA GLU A 40 10.85 7.21 2.29
C GLU A 40 10.23 5.82 2.13
N LYS A 41 8.97 5.68 2.56
CA LYS A 41 8.26 4.42 2.50
C LYS A 41 6.84 4.63 2.01
N VAL A 42 6.34 3.72 1.18
CA VAL A 42 4.90 3.58 0.98
C VAL A 42 4.35 2.73 2.12
N ALA A 43 3.54 3.34 2.96
CA ALA A 43 2.93 2.68 4.11
C ALA A 43 1.48 2.30 3.83
N VAL A 44 0.99 1.27 4.53
CA VAL A 44 -0.41 0.87 4.52
C VAL A 44 -1.06 1.13 5.87
N ALA A 45 -2.37 1.34 5.88
CA ALA A 45 -3.14 1.61 7.09
C ALA A 45 -4.33 0.65 7.22
N PHE A 46 -4.49 0.07 8.41
CA PHE A 46 -5.61 -0.81 8.77
C PHE A 46 -5.96 -0.71 10.27
N PRO A 47 -7.20 -0.31 10.65
CA PRO A 47 -8.12 0.49 9.83
C PRO A 47 -7.48 1.84 9.48
N ALA A 48 -8.09 2.65 8.61
CA ALA A 48 -7.44 3.83 8.03
C ALA A 48 -7.01 4.91 9.06
N ILE A 49 -6.32 5.92 8.51
CA ILE A 49 -5.44 6.94 9.14
C ILE A 49 -6.13 7.83 10.19
N ASP A 50 -7.47 7.88 10.19
CA ASP A 50 -8.28 8.66 11.13
C ASP A 50 -8.63 7.91 12.43
N GLN A 51 -8.28 6.63 12.52
CA GLN A 51 -8.40 5.84 13.74
C GLN A 51 -7.16 6.02 14.63
N GLU A 52 -7.35 5.96 15.95
CA GLU A 52 -6.28 6.18 16.94
C GLU A 52 -5.07 5.24 16.76
N LYS A 53 -5.25 4.09 16.09
CA LYS A 53 -4.24 3.05 15.94
C LYS A 53 -4.25 2.45 14.54
N ASN A 54 -3.08 2.47 13.88
CA ASN A 54 -2.83 1.73 12.64
C ASN A 54 -2.30 0.32 12.96
N TRP A 55 -3.15 -0.69 12.96
CA TRP A 55 -2.76 -2.08 13.22
C TRP A 55 -1.79 -2.64 12.19
N ALA A 56 -1.75 -2.10 10.98
CA ALA A 56 -0.76 -2.55 10.01
C ALA A 56 0.68 -2.34 10.52
N LEU A 57 0.94 -1.31 11.34
CA LEU A 57 2.27 -1.05 11.91
C LEU A 57 2.52 -1.80 13.23
N GLU A 58 1.48 -2.35 13.84
CA GLU A 58 1.51 -2.85 15.22
C GLU A 58 1.45 -4.37 15.29
N LEU A 59 0.81 -4.98 14.30
CA LEU A 59 0.65 -6.43 14.21
C LEU A 59 1.71 -7.04 13.27
N PRO A 60 2.15 -8.27 13.56
CA PRO A 60 3.15 -8.93 12.75
C PRO A 60 2.55 -9.39 11.41
N TRP A 61 3.26 -9.11 10.32
CA TRP A 61 2.95 -9.65 9.01
C TRP A 61 3.69 -10.97 8.78
N THR A 62 3.03 -11.90 8.11
CA THR A 62 3.64 -13.18 7.69
C THR A 62 3.63 -13.28 6.17
N VAL A 63 4.78 -13.59 5.56
CA VAL A 63 4.86 -13.86 4.12
C VAL A 63 4.12 -15.18 3.83
N VAL A 64 3.10 -15.13 2.98
CA VAL A 64 2.28 -16.29 2.61
C VAL A 64 2.52 -16.77 1.19
N ASP A 65 3.07 -15.89 0.34
CA ASP A 65 3.46 -16.23 -1.02
C ASP A 65 4.58 -15.30 -1.51
N LYS A 66 5.52 -15.86 -2.28
CA LYS A 66 6.65 -15.12 -2.85
C LYS A 66 7.08 -15.75 -4.17
N GLY A 67 7.10 -14.94 -5.22
CA GLY A 67 7.68 -15.24 -6.53
C GLY A 67 8.80 -14.26 -6.88
N ASP A 68 9.13 -14.17 -8.17
CA ASP A 68 10.13 -13.23 -8.66
C ASP A 68 9.57 -11.81 -8.75
N SER A 69 8.34 -11.66 -9.27
CA SER A 69 7.69 -10.36 -9.48
C SER A 69 6.47 -10.13 -8.56
N ARG A 70 6.28 -10.96 -7.53
CA ARG A 70 5.14 -10.87 -6.59
C ARG A 70 5.55 -11.28 -5.18
N VAL A 71 5.03 -10.58 -4.17
CA VAL A 71 5.05 -11.01 -2.78
C VAL A 71 3.71 -10.72 -2.12
N SER A 72 3.21 -11.66 -1.32
CA SER A 72 1.99 -11.50 -0.52
C SER A 72 2.30 -11.73 0.96
N LEU A 73 1.82 -10.81 1.80
CA LEU A 73 1.93 -10.87 3.25
C LEU A 73 0.53 -10.88 3.85
N THR A 74 0.34 -11.60 4.94
CA THR A 74 -0.93 -11.65 5.68
C THR A 74 -0.80 -10.99 7.06
N LEU A 75 -1.85 -10.28 7.47
CA LEU A 75 -2.08 -9.74 8.80
C LEU A 75 -3.38 -10.34 9.35
N ILE A 76 -3.32 -10.88 10.55
CA ILE A 76 -4.49 -11.42 11.25
C ILE A 76 -4.61 -10.81 12.64
N ASP A 77 -5.79 -10.90 13.24
CA ASP A 77 -5.98 -10.48 14.63
C ASP A 77 -5.19 -11.36 15.60
N THR A 78 -4.89 -10.77 16.76
CA THR A 78 -4.32 -11.45 17.93
C THR A 78 -5.26 -11.29 19.12
N GLU A 79 -5.03 -12.05 20.18
CA GLU A 79 -5.77 -11.88 21.44
C GLU A 79 -5.69 -10.43 21.99
N GLU A 80 -4.60 -9.72 21.70
CA GLU A 80 -4.42 -8.33 22.13
C GLU A 80 -5.21 -7.36 21.25
N SER A 81 -5.07 -7.43 19.93
CA SER A 81 -5.83 -6.54 19.04
C SER A 81 -7.33 -6.78 19.15
N TYR A 82 -7.77 -8.01 19.38
CA TYR A 82 -9.17 -8.36 19.55
C TYR A 82 -9.83 -7.65 20.74
N LYS A 83 -9.07 -7.27 21.78
CA LYS A 83 -9.61 -6.49 22.91
C LYS A 83 -10.03 -5.09 22.50
N TYR A 84 -9.39 -4.51 21.49
CA TYR A 84 -9.60 -3.14 21.01
C TYR A 84 -10.43 -3.09 19.73
N PHE A 85 -10.25 -4.09 18.85
CA PHE A 85 -10.97 -4.27 17.60
C PHE A 85 -11.50 -5.70 17.56
N PRO A 86 -12.69 -5.97 18.16
CA PRO A 86 -13.19 -7.32 18.45
C PRO A 86 -13.78 -8.00 17.21
N TYR A 87 -12.95 -8.20 16.21
CA TYR A 87 -13.25 -8.87 14.96
C TYR A 87 -12.10 -9.82 14.62
N HIS A 88 -12.45 -11.03 14.22
CA HIS A 88 -11.54 -11.92 13.53
C HIS A 88 -11.43 -11.48 12.07
N PHE A 89 -10.22 -11.15 11.63
CA PHE A 89 -9.97 -10.63 10.29
C PHE A 89 -8.73 -11.26 9.67
N GLU A 90 -8.66 -11.18 8.35
CA GLU A 90 -7.46 -11.48 7.58
C GLU A 90 -7.28 -10.41 6.51
N VAL A 91 -6.09 -9.81 6.46
CA VAL A 91 -5.68 -8.87 5.42
C VAL A 91 -4.52 -9.48 4.67
N VAL A 92 -4.71 -9.85 3.40
CA VAL A 92 -3.61 -10.24 2.53
C VAL A 92 -3.24 -9.04 1.67
N LEU A 93 -2.03 -8.51 1.87
CA LEU A 93 -1.44 -7.46 1.06
C LEU A 93 -0.50 -8.06 0.03
N THR A 94 -0.73 -7.75 -1.25
CA THR A 94 0.09 -8.24 -2.36
C THR A 94 0.73 -7.08 -3.11
N TYR A 95 2.05 -7.15 -3.26
CA TYR A 95 2.81 -6.31 -4.18
C TYR A 95 3.13 -7.14 -5.43
N ALA A 96 2.73 -6.67 -6.60
CA ALA A 96 3.00 -7.34 -7.88
C ALA A 96 3.56 -6.36 -8.92
N LEU A 97 4.55 -6.80 -9.69
CA LEU A 97 5.16 -6.00 -10.77
C LEU A 97 4.64 -6.45 -12.13
N GLU A 98 4.08 -5.51 -12.88
CA GLU A 98 3.59 -5.72 -14.25
C GLU A 98 4.17 -4.64 -15.16
N GLY A 99 5.21 -4.99 -15.93
CA GLY A 99 5.96 -4.00 -16.70
C GLY A 99 6.55 -2.93 -15.78
N ASN A 100 6.18 -1.67 -16.00
CA ASN A 100 6.60 -0.52 -15.21
C ASN A 100 5.59 -0.13 -14.12
N GLN A 101 4.67 -1.03 -13.77
CA GLN A 101 3.66 -0.82 -12.75
C GLN A 101 3.95 -1.66 -11.50
N VAL A 102 3.71 -1.06 -10.34
CA VAL A 102 3.57 -1.74 -9.05
C VAL A 102 2.09 -1.75 -8.67
N ASN A 103 1.48 -2.93 -8.63
CA ASN A 103 0.13 -3.12 -8.12
C ASN A 103 0.19 -3.48 -6.63
N VAL A 104 -0.55 -2.73 -5.82
CA VAL A 104 -0.73 -2.97 -4.38
C VAL A 104 -2.18 -3.35 -4.15
N SER A 105 -2.41 -4.63 -3.86
CA SER A 105 -3.75 -5.19 -3.72
C SER A 105 -3.98 -5.71 -2.31
N PHE A 106 -5.14 -5.38 -1.75
CA PHE A 106 -5.64 -5.90 -0.49
C PHE A 106 -6.74 -6.92 -0.76
N TYR A 107 -6.64 -8.09 -0.14
CA TYR A 107 -7.77 -8.98 0.09
C TYR A 107 -8.11 -8.91 1.57
N LEU A 108 -9.25 -8.29 1.90
CA LEU A 108 -9.74 -8.14 3.26
C LEU A 108 -10.87 -9.12 3.50
N LYS A 109 -10.74 -9.97 4.52
CA LYS A 109 -11.74 -10.95 4.91
C LYS A 109 -12.19 -10.71 6.35
N ASN A 110 -13.49 -10.67 6.55
CA ASN A 110 -14.12 -10.71 7.85
C ASN A 110 -14.43 -12.18 8.21
N ASN A 111 -13.64 -12.75 9.11
CA ASN A 111 -13.83 -14.11 9.63
C ASN A 111 -14.78 -14.15 10.84
N SER A 112 -15.41 -13.02 11.19
CA SER A 112 -16.44 -12.95 12.22
C SER A 112 -17.82 -13.15 11.61
N HIS A 113 -18.79 -13.53 12.44
CA HIS A 113 -20.20 -13.68 12.03
C HIS A 113 -21.02 -12.38 12.11
N LYS A 114 -20.36 -11.23 12.35
CA LYS A 114 -20.99 -9.91 12.47
C LYS A 114 -20.36 -8.92 11.50
N GLU A 115 -21.09 -7.88 11.13
CA GLU A 115 -20.58 -6.80 10.28
C GLU A 115 -19.39 -6.11 10.94
N MET A 116 -18.33 -5.89 10.16
CA MET A 116 -17.09 -5.26 10.60
C MET A 116 -16.94 -3.88 9.95
N PRO A 117 -17.05 -2.78 10.70
CA PRO A 117 -16.75 -1.44 10.21
C PRO A 117 -15.24 -1.33 9.99
N VAL A 118 -14.84 -0.95 8.78
CA VAL A 118 -13.43 -0.96 8.39
C VAL A 118 -13.16 0.03 7.27
N SER A 119 -11.94 0.55 7.27
CA SER A 119 -11.36 1.35 6.20
C SER A 119 -9.90 0.93 6.01
N LEU A 120 -9.36 1.16 4.83
CA LEU A 120 -7.99 0.88 4.43
C LEU A 120 -7.36 2.17 3.91
N GLY A 121 -6.04 2.24 4.00
CA GLY A 121 -5.31 3.36 3.40
C GLY A 121 -3.94 2.96 2.87
N VAL A 122 -3.46 3.75 1.92
CA VAL A 122 -2.08 3.73 1.44
C VAL A 122 -1.54 5.16 1.47
N ILE A 123 -0.37 5.32 2.05
CA ILE A 123 0.34 6.60 2.17
C ILE A 123 1.54 6.54 1.23
N ILE A 124 1.55 7.37 0.20
CA ILE A 124 2.61 7.41 -0.82
C ILE A 124 3.36 8.75 -0.69
N PRO A 125 4.68 8.75 -0.46
CA PRO A 125 5.44 9.99 -0.34
C PRO A 125 5.58 10.69 -1.70
N ILE A 126 5.55 12.02 -1.68
CA ILE A 126 5.89 12.88 -2.80
C ILE A 126 7.29 13.42 -2.53
N LEU A 127 8.27 12.92 -3.28
CA LEU A 127 9.66 13.35 -3.13
C LEU A 127 9.85 14.81 -3.57
N ALA A 128 10.84 15.49 -2.98
CA ALA A 128 11.22 16.83 -3.39
C ALA A 128 11.55 16.87 -4.90
N GLY A 129 10.97 17.83 -5.62
CA GLY A 129 11.12 17.96 -7.07
C GLY A 129 10.02 17.26 -7.88
N PHE A 130 9.16 16.46 -7.25
CA PHE A 130 7.92 15.98 -7.88
C PHE A 130 6.77 16.94 -7.62
N THR A 131 6.02 17.25 -8.68
CA THR A 131 4.85 18.14 -8.62
C THR A 131 3.59 17.33 -8.90
N PRO A 132 2.62 17.31 -7.97
CA PRO A 132 1.38 16.58 -8.17
C PRO A 132 0.39 17.35 -9.06
N SER A 133 -0.29 16.62 -9.93
CA SER A 133 -1.53 17.02 -10.60
C SER A 133 -2.61 15.97 -10.36
N LYS A 134 -3.83 16.40 -10.04
CA LYS A 134 -4.94 15.51 -9.68
C LYS A 134 -5.99 15.49 -10.78
N ASP A 135 -6.41 14.28 -11.15
CA ASP A 135 -7.54 13.97 -12.03
C ASP A 135 -8.53 13.06 -11.27
N LEU A 136 -9.62 12.66 -11.93
CA LEU A 136 -10.52 11.64 -11.40
C LEU A 136 -9.77 10.30 -11.26
N ASN A 137 -9.77 9.73 -10.05
CA ASN A 137 -9.16 8.42 -9.74
C ASN A 137 -7.65 8.32 -10.02
N LYS A 138 -6.98 9.45 -10.24
CA LYS A 138 -5.57 9.52 -10.63
C LYS A 138 -4.88 10.72 -10.02
N ILE A 139 -3.64 10.53 -9.55
CA ILE A 139 -2.69 11.60 -9.26
C ILE A 139 -1.42 11.32 -10.03
N GLN A 140 -0.98 12.27 -10.85
CA GLN A 140 0.28 12.21 -11.56
C GLN A 140 1.31 13.08 -10.85
N LEU A 141 2.50 12.54 -10.63
CA LEU A 141 3.65 13.23 -10.08
C LEU A 141 4.66 13.43 -11.21
N GLU A 142 4.80 14.68 -11.67
CA GLU A 142 5.83 15.05 -12.64
C GLU A 142 7.13 15.39 -11.90
N GLY A 143 8.17 14.59 -12.14
CA GLY A 143 9.44 14.67 -11.42
C GLY A 143 10.59 15.29 -12.20
N VAL A 144 11.79 15.05 -11.66
CA VAL A 144 13.07 15.48 -12.24
C VAL A 144 13.59 14.45 -13.25
N ASN A 145 14.39 14.89 -14.23
CA ASN A 145 15.02 14.01 -15.22
C ASN A 145 14.04 13.08 -15.96
N ASN A 146 12.86 13.60 -16.33
CA ASN A 146 11.78 12.87 -17.01
C ASN A 146 11.14 11.73 -16.20
N HIS A 147 11.47 11.58 -14.92
CA HIS A 147 10.84 10.58 -14.07
C HIS A 147 9.42 11.00 -13.71
N GLN A 148 8.48 10.08 -13.80
CA GLN A 148 7.09 10.32 -13.41
C GLN A 148 6.54 9.14 -12.61
N VAL A 149 5.60 9.44 -11.73
CA VAL A 149 4.80 8.43 -11.03
C VAL A 149 3.33 8.76 -11.22
N THR A 150 2.57 7.83 -11.77
CA THR A 150 1.12 7.95 -11.86
C THR A 150 0.49 6.98 -10.87
N VAL A 151 -0.29 7.51 -9.93
CA VAL A 151 -1.03 6.75 -8.93
C VAL A 151 -2.49 6.68 -9.36
N GLU A 152 -3.04 5.48 -9.53
CA GLU A 152 -4.40 5.24 -10.00
C GLU A 152 -5.15 4.25 -9.11
N SER A 153 -6.43 4.55 -8.81
CA SER A 153 -7.32 3.61 -8.13
C SER A 153 -8.79 3.97 -8.32
N THR A 154 -9.64 2.96 -8.49
CA THR A 154 -11.11 3.09 -8.39
C THR A 154 -11.66 2.71 -7.02
N ASP A 155 -10.84 2.08 -6.18
CA ASP A 155 -11.21 1.58 -4.86
C ASP A 155 -10.87 2.57 -3.74
N PHE A 156 -9.88 3.44 -3.98
CA PHE A 156 -9.42 4.46 -3.05
C PHE A 156 -9.65 5.86 -3.61
N GLU A 157 -10.18 6.75 -2.77
CA GLU A 157 -10.14 8.18 -3.01
C GLU A 157 -8.71 8.67 -2.80
N LEU A 158 -8.18 9.39 -3.80
CA LEU A 158 -6.82 9.90 -3.80
C LEU A 158 -6.80 11.39 -3.43
N GLU A 159 -6.00 11.76 -2.43
CA GLU A 159 -5.87 13.13 -1.94
C GLU A 159 -4.40 13.51 -1.77
N VAL A 160 -4.00 14.70 -2.21
CA VAL A 160 -2.66 15.24 -1.93
C VAL A 160 -2.72 15.94 -0.57
N ASN A 161 -1.88 15.51 0.37
CA ASN A 161 -1.75 16.11 1.69
C ASN A 161 -0.28 16.45 1.95
N GLY A 162 0.07 17.72 1.81
CA GLY A 162 1.46 18.18 1.97
C GLY A 162 2.40 17.49 0.97
N ASN A 163 3.35 16.72 1.50
CA ASN A 163 4.34 15.96 0.73
C ASN A 163 3.97 14.47 0.56
N GLN A 164 2.67 14.14 0.63
CA GLN A 164 2.20 12.76 0.49
C GLN A 164 0.90 12.71 -0.31
N ILE A 165 0.64 11.57 -0.94
CA ILE A 165 -0.67 11.16 -1.43
C ILE A 165 -1.27 10.22 -0.39
N LEU A 166 -2.47 10.55 0.06
CA LEU A 166 -3.31 9.69 0.88
C LEU A 166 -4.34 9.03 -0.03
N ALA A 167 -4.27 7.71 -0.15
CA ALA A 167 -5.29 6.89 -0.78
C ALA A 167 -6.12 6.22 0.31
N ARG A 168 -7.43 6.44 0.35
CA ARG A 168 -8.33 5.87 1.37
C ARG A 168 -9.67 5.49 0.79
N ASN A 169 -10.23 4.36 1.22
CA ASN A 169 -11.63 4.08 0.93
C ASN A 169 -12.51 4.69 2.04
N HIS A 170 -13.78 4.91 1.70
CA HIS A 170 -14.78 5.24 2.70
C HIS A 170 -14.96 4.07 3.66
N GLU A 171 -15.27 4.34 4.93
CA GLU A 171 -15.64 3.29 5.87
C GLU A 171 -16.76 2.44 5.27
N LEU A 172 -16.55 1.13 5.30
CA LEU A 172 -17.51 0.14 4.85
C LEU A 172 -17.79 -0.85 5.96
N ASN A 173 -19.00 -1.39 5.96
CA ASN A 173 -19.41 -2.47 6.85
C ASN A 173 -19.27 -3.79 6.09
N LEU A 174 -18.15 -4.49 6.31
CA LEU A 174 -17.91 -5.77 5.65
C LEU A 174 -18.74 -6.86 6.34
N ALA A 175 -19.63 -7.50 5.58
CA ALA A 175 -20.51 -8.54 6.12
C ALA A 175 -19.72 -9.69 6.77
N GLY A 176 -20.35 -10.38 7.72
CA GLY A 176 -19.75 -11.56 8.34
C GLY A 176 -19.47 -12.66 7.32
N ASP A 177 -18.38 -13.40 7.54
CA ASP A 177 -17.92 -14.50 6.66
C ASP A 177 -17.77 -14.09 5.18
N SER A 178 -17.41 -12.82 4.95
CA SER A 178 -17.28 -12.25 3.60
C SER A 178 -15.89 -11.62 3.37
N SER A 179 -15.59 -11.31 2.11
CA SER A 179 -14.33 -10.70 1.72
C SER A 179 -14.50 -9.67 0.62
N GLN A 180 -13.58 -8.71 0.56
CA GLN A 180 -13.54 -7.68 -0.47
C GLN A 180 -12.10 -7.39 -0.90
N ASN A 181 -11.92 -7.07 -2.18
CA ASN A 181 -10.64 -6.68 -2.76
C ASN A 181 -10.56 -5.18 -2.97
N PHE A 182 -9.36 -4.62 -2.82
CA PHE A 182 -9.05 -3.22 -3.12
C PHE A 182 -7.69 -3.16 -3.81
N THR A 183 -7.53 -2.31 -4.81
CA THR A 183 -6.26 -2.17 -5.53
C THR A 183 -5.91 -0.71 -5.80
N ILE A 184 -4.63 -0.40 -5.68
CA ILE A 184 -4.01 0.83 -6.16
C ILE A 184 -2.79 0.48 -7.01
N SER A 185 -2.63 1.22 -8.10
CA SER A 185 -1.55 1.01 -9.06
C SER A 185 -0.63 2.22 -9.10
N LEU A 186 0.67 1.97 -9.09
CA LEU A 186 1.71 2.98 -9.29
C LEU A 186 2.43 2.66 -10.60
N THR A 187 2.23 3.49 -11.61
CA THR A 187 2.91 3.38 -12.91
C THR A 187 4.10 4.33 -12.93
N LEU A 188 5.31 3.81 -13.17
CA LEU A 188 6.57 4.55 -13.09
C LEU A 188 7.19 4.69 -14.48
N SER A 189 7.65 5.88 -14.86
CA SER A 189 8.37 6.11 -16.13
C SER A 189 9.59 6.99 -15.96
#